data_AF-A0A482X9N3-F1
#
_entry.id   AF-A0A482X9N3-F1
#
_cell.length_a   1.000
_cell.length_b   1.000
_cell.length_c   1.000
_cell.angle_alpha   90.00
_cell.angle_beta   90.00
_cell.angle_gamma   90.00
#
_symmetry.space_group_name_H-M   'P 1'
#
loop_
_entity.id
_entity.type
_entity.pdbx_description
1 polymer ?
#
loop_
_entity_poly.entity_id
_entity_poly.type
_entity_poly.pdbx_seq_one_letter_code
_entity_poly.pdbx_strand_id
1 'polypeptide(L)' 'LLDDDSTENQTFEYFVQHLYQIFGKQDSYKVGCAFTLLLQQADLLPKASQRLVAIVLLYELYRGDPIATNPFCPVFIQLL' A
#
# COMPACT_ATOMS: atom_id res chain seq x y z
N LEU A 1 0.38 9.64 5.55
CA LEU A 1 -0.38 8.47 5.03
C LEU A 1 -0.24 7.30 5.98
N LEU A 2 0.98 6.82 6.30
CA LEU A 2 1.18 5.68 7.20
C LEU A 2 1.60 6.08 8.62
N ASP A 3 1.20 7.26 9.10
CA ASP A 3 1.50 7.66 10.48
C ASP A 3 0.69 6.82 11.48
N ASP A 4 1.30 6.53 12.63
CA ASP A 4 0.77 5.64 13.65
C ASP A 4 -0.68 5.97 14.05
N ASP A 5 -0.93 7.23 14.43
CA ASP A 5 -2.21 7.67 14.97
C ASP A 5 -3.34 7.56 13.93
N SER A 6 -3.07 7.93 12.68
CA SER A 6 -4.06 7.76 11.62
C SER A 6 -4.36 6.29 11.36
N THR A 7 -3.33 5.43 11.26
CA THR A 7 -3.51 4.00 10.90
C THR A 7 -4.28 3.19 11.95
N GLU A 8 -4.36 3.67 13.18
CA GLU A 8 -5.14 3.04 14.26
C GLU A 8 -6.57 3.61 14.37
N ASN A 9 -6.81 4.83 13.89
CA ASN A 9 -8.07 5.55 14.13
C ASN A 9 -8.91 5.82 12.87
N GLN A 10 -8.40 5.52 11.67
CA GLN A 10 -9.08 5.74 10.40
C GLN A 10 -9.44 4.43 9.69
N THR A 11 -10.42 4.47 8.80
CA THR A 11 -10.82 3.31 8.00
C THR A 11 -9.91 3.11 6.79
N PHE A 12 -9.95 1.92 6.16
CA PHE A 12 -9.20 1.70 4.92
C PHE A 12 -9.68 2.59 3.78
N GLU A 13 -10.99 2.84 3.68
CA GLU A 13 -11.57 3.73 2.67
C GLU A 13 -10.99 5.15 2.76
N TYR A 14 -10.75 5.65 3.98
CA TYR A 14 -10.09 6.94 4.18
C TYR A 14 -8.71 6.98 3.52
N PHE A 15 -7.87 5.96 3.75
CA PHE A 15 -6.53 5.91 3.16
C PHE A 15 -6.56 5.73 1.65
N VAL A 16 -7.46 4.90 1.14
CA VAL A 16 -7.62 4.65 -0.29
C VAL A 16 -8.07 5.91 -1.01
N GLN A 17 -9.02 6.64 -0.44
CA GLN A 17 -9.45 7.92 -0.99
C GLN A 17 -8.28 8.93 -1.01
N HIS A 18 -7.51 9.01 0.08
CA HIS A 18 -6.33 9.87 0.13
C HIS A 18 -5.24 9.45 -0.88
N LEU A 19 -5.03 8.16 -1.11
CA LEU A 19 -4.10 7.64 -2.11
C LEU A 19 -4.46 8.17 -3.51
N TYR A 20 -5.73 8.06 -3.91
CA TYR A 20 -6.20 8.52 -5.21
C TYR A 20 -6.24 10.06 -5.34
N GLN A 21 -6.39 10.78 -4.22
CA GLN A 21 -6.30 12.24 -4.21
C GLN A 21 -4.87 12.75 -4.40
N ILE A 22 -3.88 12.03 -3.89
CA ILE A 22 -2.47 12.46 -3.89
C ILE A 22 -1.74 11.98 -5.15
N PHE A 23 -2.01 10.75 -5.60
CA PHE A 23 -1.28 10.11 -6.69
C PHE A 23 -2.17 9.77 -7.88
N GLY A 24 -1.69 10.11 -9.09
CA GLY A 24 -2.33 9.69 -10.32
C GLY A 24 -1.96 8.25 -10.70
N LYS A 25 -2.69 7.66 -11.66
CA LYS A 25 -2.42 6.29 -12.15
C LYS A 25 -0.99 6.14 -12.73
N GLN A 26 -0.44 7.20 -13.30
CA GLN A 26 0.93 7.24 -13.81
C GLN A 26 2.00 7.07 -12.71
N ASP A 27 1.66 7.37 -11.46
CA ASP A 27 2.56 7.27 -10.32
C ASP A 27 2.49 5.89 -9.65
N SER A 28 1.51 5.06 -9.99
CA SER A 28 1.22 3.79 -9.31
C SER A 28 2.43 2.86 -9.19
N TYR A 29 3.28 2.79 -10.22
CA TYR A 29 4.49 1.98 -10.15
C TYR A 29 5.48 2.51 -9.10
N LYS A 30 5.73 3.82 -9.09
CA LYS A 30 6.68 4.44 -8.14
C LYS A 30 6.17 4.33 -6.70
N VAL A 31 4.88 4.57 -6.50
CA VAL A 31 4.23 4.44 -5.19
C VAL A 31 4.26 2.99 -4.71
N GLY A 32 3.99 2.03 -5.60
CA GLY A 32 4.05 0.60 -5.26
C GLY A 32 5.47 0.14 -4.89
N CYS A 33 6.50 0.64 -5.57
CA CYS A 33 7.90 0.41 -5.19
C CYS A 33 8.21 0.96 -3.79
N ALA A 34 7.71 2.15 -3.46
CA ALA A 34 7.88 2.73 -2.13
C ALA A 34 7.19 1.89 -1.04
N PHE A 35 5.94 1.47 -1.24
CA PHE A 35 5.26 0.57 -0.30
C PHE A 35 5.97 -0.78 -0.17
N THR A 36 6.48 -1.33 -1.27
CA THR A 36 7.25 -2.59 -1.23
C THR A 36 8.51 -2.44 -0.37
N LEU A 37 9.26 -1.36 -0.54
CA LEU A 37 10.44 -1.08 0.30
C LEU A 37 10.08 -0.96 1.78
N LEU A 38 9.02 -0.22 2.09
CA LEU A 38 8.53 -0.05 3.47
C LEU A 38 8.09 -1.39 4.09
N LEU A 39 7.46 -2.28 3.31
CA LEU A 39 7.01 -3.59 3.79
C LEU A 39 8.15 -4.58 4.02
N GLN A 40 9.23 -4.47 3.22
CA GLN A 40 10.43 -5.29 3.33
C GLN A 40 11.33 -4.92 4.51
N GLN A 41 11.28 -3.67 4.97
CA GLN A 41 12.06 -3.17 6.10
C GLN A 41 11.20 -3.09 7.37
N ALA A 42 11.38 -4.05 8.27
CA ALA A 42 10.53 -4.20 9.46
C ALA A 42 10.61 -3.01 10.44
N ASP A 43 11.71 -2.27 10.42
CA ASP A 43 11.96 -1.06 11.21
C ASP A 43 11.23 0.18 10.68
N LEU A 44 10.83 0.20 9.40
CA LEU A 44 10.14 1.35 8.80
C LEU A 44 8.63 1.36 9.04
N LEU A 45 8.01 0.19 9.18
CA LEU A 45 6.59 0.03 9.54
C LEU A 45 6.49 -0.89 10.77
N PRO A 46 6.84 -0.37 11.96
CA PRO A 46 6.96 -1.19 13.17
C PRO A 46 5.62 -1.74 13.67
N LYS A 47 4.49 -1.10 13.33
CA LYS A 47 3.16 -1.52 13.77
C LYS A 47 2.43 -2.36 12.72
N ALA A 48 1.65 -3.32 13.21
CA ALA A 48 0.80 -4.16 12.38
C ALA A 48 -0.25 -3.34 11.60
N SER A 49 -0.82 -2.29 12.20
CA SER A 49 -1.77 -1.37 11.55
C SER A 49 -1.16 -0.70 10.32
N GLN A 50 0.05 -0.14 10.44
CA GLN A 50 0.77 0.48 9.33
C GLN A 50 1.04 -0.50 8.19
N ARG A 51 1.50 -1.73 8.53
CA ARG A 51 1.74 -2.79 7.55
C ARG A 51 0.46 -3.18 6.83
N LEU A 52 -0.65 -3.36 7.55
CA LEU A 52 -1.95 -3.67 6.96
C LEU A 52 -2.42 -2.58 6.01
N VAL A 53 -2.35 -1.30 6.42
CA VAL A 53 -2.71 -0.17 5.54
C VAL A 53 -1.81 -0.15 4.31
N ALA A 54 -0.49 -0.31 4.44
CA ALA A 54 0.42 -0.35 3.30
C ALA A 54 0.11 -1.49 2.31
N ILE A 55 -0.27 -2.68 2.80
CA ILE A 55 -0.69 -3.82 1.97
C ILE A 55 -1.97 -3.50 1.21
N VAL A 56 -2.97 -2.92 1.88
CA VAL A 56 -4.24 -2.51 1.25
C VAL A 56 -3.97 -1.47 0.16
N LEU A 57 -3.17 -0.45 0.44
CA LEU A 57 -2.85 0.58 -0.55
C LEU A 57 -2.07 0.02 -1.73
N LEU A 58 -1.12 -0.90 -1.50
CA LEU A 58 -0.38 -1.59 -2.56
C LEU A 58 -1.33 -2.38 -3.48
N TYR A 59 -2.35 -3.03 -2.92
CA TYR A 59 -3.36 -3.74 -3.71
C TYR A 59 -4.22 -2.78 -4.53
N GLU A 60 -4.63 -1.66 -3.94
CA GLU A 60 -5.50 -0.67 -4.58
C GLU A 60 -4.87 0.01 -5.80
N LEU A 61 -3.54 0.15 -5.86
CA LEU A 61 -2.84 0.75 -7.01
C LEU A 61 -3.16 0.09 -8.36
N TYR A 62 -3.48 -1.20 -8.37
CA TYR A 62 -3.79 -1.98 -9.57
C TYR A 62 -5.15 -2.68 -9.47
N ARG A 63 -6.02 -2.20 -8.57
CA ARG A 63 -7.37 -2.73 -8.47
C ARG A 63 -8.13 -2.51 -9.77
N GLY A 64 -8.75 -3.58 -10.27
CA GLY A 64 -9.50 -3.59 -11.53
C GLY A 64 -8.64 -3.84 -12.78
N ASP A 65 -7.31 -3.82 -12.66
CA ASP A 65 -6.43 -4.27 -13.73
C ASP A 65 -6.32 -5.80 -13.74
N PRO A 66 -6.01 -6.44 -14.90
CA PRO A 66 -5.67 -7.85 -14.93
C PRO A 66 -4.52 -8.17 -13.96
N ILE A 67 -4.60 -9.28 -13.24
CA ILE A 67 -3.54 -9.68 -12.28
C ILE A 67 -2.16 -9.75 -12.97
N ALA A 68 -2.12 -10.19 -14.23
CA ALA A 68 -0.89 -10.29 -15.02
C ALA A 68 -0.20 -8.93 -15.26
N THR A 69 -0.89 -7.80 -15.08
CA THR A 69 -0.31 -6.46 -15.22
C THR A 69 0.12 -5.83 -13.90
N ASN A 70 -0.15 -6.48 -12.75
CA ASN A 70 0.27 -5.99 -11.45
C ASN A 70 1.70 -6.49 -11.14
N PRO A 71 2.72 -5.61 -11.14
CA PRO A 71 4.11 -6.02 -10.92
C PRO A 71 4.38 -6.41 -9.45
N PHE A 72 3.45 -6.14 -8.54
CA PHE A 72 3.60 -6.37 -7.10
C PHE A 72 2.98 -7.69 -6.62
N CYS A 73 2.41 -8.51 -7.52
CA CYS A 73 1.89 -9.84 -7.19
C CYS A 73 2.86 -10.69 -6.34
N PRO A 74 4.17 -10.77 -6.65
CA PRO A 74 5.12 -11.55 -5.84
C PRO A 74 5.24 -11.06 -4.39
N VAL A 75 5.04 -9.76 -4.13
CA VAL A 75 5.11 -9.17 -2.79
C VAL A 75 4.01 -9.74 -1.90
N PHE A 76 2.78 -9.86 -2.42
CA PHE A 76 1.67 -10.46 -1.67
C PHE A 76 1.91 -11.94 -1.33
N ILE A 77 2.57 -12.69 -2.22
CA ILE A 77 2.92 -14.09 -1.98
C ILE A 77 3.94 -14.22 -0.84
N GLN A 78 4.91 -13.31 -0.76
CA GLN A 78 5.92 -13.31 0.31
C GLN A 78 5.38 -12.90 1.69
N LEU A 79 4.21 -12.24 1.72
CA LEU A 79 3.57 -11.75 2.94
C LEU A 79 2.60 -12.76 3.58
N LEU A 80 2.15 -13.76 2.80
CA LEU A 80 1.28 -14.87 3.24
C LEU A 80 2.11 -16.02 3.82
#